data_AF-A0A7S1DR57-F1
#
_entry.id   AF-A0A7S1DR57-F1
#
_cell.length_a   1.000
_cell.length_b   1.000
_cell.length_c   1.000
_cell.angle_alpha   90.00
_cell.angle_beta   90.00
_cell.angle_gamma   90.00
#
_symmetry.space_group_name_H-M   'P 1'
#
loop_
_entity.id
_entity.type
_entity.pdbx_description
1 polymer ?
#
loop_
_entity_poly.entity_id
_entity_poly.type
_entity_poly.pdbx_seq_one_letter_code
_entity_poly.pdbx_strand_id
1 'polypeptide(L)'
;GGAVAGSVREKLQSCVALGVLTSNSVMRLEVEYCTAKRPSITLRGSSRKYRQYYEELDKEARESLGEWRMLVTRAAQKPRIGAFEVSLVWSHNDYPYKVCLFSKLGSRLWPSSRLLAESLYSVLPRPSDLVCVRVTDASGGKGIADTHIVLQDPDSNLVVRSAVTDHEGSAEFSSIREGYYNVTVQAEGFSQEQALLTLRPGGDTKVIRLSSSPRSPNASVEME
;
A
#
# COMPACT_ATOMS: atom_id res chain seq x y z
N GLY A 1 26.68 -3.35 -5.07
CA GLY A 1 25.49 -2.98 -4.30
C GLY A 1 25.02 -1.64 -4.78
N GLY A 2 23.91 -1.60 -5.50
CA GLY A 2 23.25 -0.36 -5.87
C GLY A 2 22.03 -0.22 -4.99
N ALA A 3 22.04 0.75 -4.08
CA ALA A 3 20.88 1.11 -3.30
C ALA A 3 19.68 1.29 -4.24
N VAL A 4 18.53 0.73 -3.88
CA VAL A 4 17.26 1.28 -4.35
C VAL A 4 17.23 2.69 -3.75
N ALA A 5 17.66 3.67 -4.56
CA ALA A 5 17.89 5.05 -4.15
C ALA A 5 16.64 5.60 -3.46
N GLY A 6 16.80 6.31 -2.34
CA GLY A 6 15.70 6.76 -1.47
C GLY A 6 14.46 7.29 -2.21
N SER A 7 14.67 7.98 -3.34
CA SER A 7 13.62 8.47 -4.24
C SER A 7 12.61 7.41 -4.72
N VAL A 8 13.03 6.18 -5.06
CA VAL A 8 12.10 5.12 -5.50
C VAL A 8 11.25 4.63 -4.32
N ARG A 9 11.88 4.47 -3.16
CA ARG A 9 11.22 4.06 -1.93
C ARG A 9 10.14 5.07 -1.52
N GLU A 10 10.50 6.36 -1.51
CA GLU A 10 9.60 7.47 -1.21
C GLU A 10 8.42 7.54 -2.18
N LYS A 11 8.67 7.32 -3.48
CA LYS A 11 7.60 7.29 -4.48
C LYS A 11 6.59 6.17 -4.21
N LEU A 12 7.07 4.97 -3.92
CA LEU A 12 6.20 3.84 -3.59
C LEU A 12 5.47 4.07 -2.25
N GLN A 13 6.15 4.61 -1.23
CA GLN A 13 5.54 5.00 0.03
C GLN A 13 4.40 6.01 -0.17
N SER A 14 4.61 7.00 -1.05
CA SER A 14 3.58 7.97 -1.42
C SER A 14 2.39 7.30 -2.12
N CYS A 15 2.63 6.35 -3.03
CA CYS A 15 1.54 5.59 -3.66
C CYS A 15 0.72 4.78 -2.65
N VAL A 16 1.35 4.23 -1.62
CA VAL A 16 0.67 3.53 -0.52
C VAL A 16 -0.14 4.50 0.32
N ALA A 17 0.47 5.62 0.73
CA ALA A 17 -0.19 6.66 1.53
C ALA A 17 -1.40 7.26 0.82
N LEU A 18 -1.33 7.44 -0.50
CA LEU A 18 -2.44 7.94 -1.32
C LEU A 18 -3.52 6.88 -1.61
N GLY A 19 -3.36 5.64 -1.15
CA GLY A 19 -4.32 4.56 -1.40
C GLY A 19 -4.35 4.06 -2.86
N VAL A 20 -3.38 4.48 -3.68
CA VAL A 20 -3.26 4.09 -5.10
C VAL A 20 -2.56 2.75 -5.25
N LEU A 21 -1.68 2.40 -4.33
CA LEU A 21 -1.07 1.08 -4.21
C LEU A 21 -1.58 0.40 -2.94
N THR A 22 -2.41 -0.62 -3.11
CA THR A 22 -3.16 -1.28 -2.03
C THR A 22 -2.75 -2.73 -1.84
N SER A 23 -3.11 -3.31 -0.70
CA SER A 23 -2.93 -4.73 -0.36
C SER A 23 -3.64 -5.67 -1.35
N ASN A 24 -4.70 -5.18 -2.00
CA ASN A 24 -5.46 -5.88 -3.03
C ASN A 24 -4.96 -5.59 -4.45
N SER A 25 -3.95 -4.74 -4.60
CA SER A 25 -3.41 -4.41 -5.92
C SER A 25 -2.75 -5.62 -6.55
N VAL A 26 -3.16 -5.94 -7.77
CA VAL A 26 -2.48 -6.94 -8.58
C VAL A 26 -1.19 -6.33 -9.11
N MET A 27 -0.07 -6.78 -8.58
CA MET A 27 1.27 -6.27 -8.91
C MET A 27 2.05 -7.23 -9.80
N ARG A 28 2.83 -6.66 -10.72
CA ARG A 28 3.86 -7.37 -11.49
C ARG A 28 5.21 -6.67 -11.40
N LEU A 29 6.27 -7.46 -11.49
CA LEU A 29 7.56 -6.98 -11.95
C LEU A 29 7.64 -7.15 -13.47
N GLU A 30 7.67 -6.03 -14.18
CA GLU A 30 7.94 -6.00 -15.60
C GLU A 30 9.45 -5.81 -15.83
N VAL A 31 10.06 -6.74 -16.56
CA VAL A 31 11.49 -6.72 -16.87
C VAL A 31 11.72 -6.48 -18.36
N GLU A 32 12.34 -5.35 -18.68
CA GLU A 32 12.90 -5.09 -20.01
C GLU A 32 14.35 -5.58 -20.00
N TYR A 33 14.70 -6.57 -20.83
CA TYR A 33 16.09 -6.99 -20.97
C TYR A 33 16.52 -7.20 -22.42
N CYS A 34 17.76 -6.84 -22.71
CA CYS A 34 18.37 -6.93 -24.04
C CYS A 34 18.42 -8.38 -24.56
N THR A 35 17.89 -8.61 -25.76
CA THR A 35 17.85 -9.94 -26.42
C THR A 35 18.75 -10.05 -27.66
N ALA A 36 19.49 -9.01 -28.01
CA ALA A 36 20.29 -8.97 -29.23
C ALA A 36 21.29 -10.15 -29.29
N LYS A 37 21.25 -10.92 -30.37
CA LYS A 37 22.29 -11.91 -30.71
C LYS A 37 23.52 -11.14 -31.21
N ARG A 38 24.57 -10.98 -30.39
CA ARG A 38 25.79 -10.26 -30.77
C ARG A 38 26.98 -11.22 -30.93
N PRO A 39 27.78 -11.12 -32.00
CA PRO A 39 29.16 -11.58 -32.01
C PRO A 39 30.07 -10.51 -31.37
N SER A 40 31.12 -10.92 -30.65
CA SER A 40 32.29 -10.11 -30.20
C SER A 40 32.21 -9.26 -28.90
N ILE A 41 32.84 -9.82 -27.86
CA ILE A 41 33.93 -9.32 -26.98
C ILE A 41 33.87 -7.91 -26.35
N THR A 42 33.30 -6.84 -26.94
CA THR A 42 33.55 -5.46 -26.43
C THR A 42 32.35 -4.70 -25.86
N LEU A 43 31.14 -5.27 -25.78
CA LEU A 43 29.97 -4.58 -25.20
C LEU A 43 29.22 -5.43 -24.16
N ARG A 44 29.67 -5.31 -22.90
CA ARG A 44 28.98 -5.51 -21.60
C ARG A 44 27.80 -6.50 -21.53
N GLY A 45 27.99 -7.74 -21.96
CA GLY A 45 27.22 -8.91 -21.51
C GLY A 45 26.61 -9.77 -22.61
N SER A 46 26.80 -11.09 -22.52
CA SER A 46 26.12 -12.08 -23.37
C SER A 46 24.61 -12.09 -23.09
N SER A 47 23.78 -12.36 -24.10
CA SER A 47 22.33 -12.56 -23.96
C SER A 47 21.97 -13.61 -22.90
N ARG A 48 22.86 -14.59 -22.68
CA ARG A 48 22.76 -15.59 -21.60
C ARG A 48 22.74 -14.93 -20.21
N LYS A 49 23.55 -13.89 -20.00
CA LYS A 49 23.65 -13.18 -18.72
C LYS A 49 22.34 -12.44 -18.41
N TYR A 50 21.74 -11.77 -19.38
CA TYR A 50 20.44 -11.12 -19.19
C TYR A 50 19.34 -12.12 -18.80
N ARG A 51 19.32 -13.29 -19.45
CA ARG A 51 18.37 -14.36 -19.11
C ARG A 51 18.58 -14.90 -17.70
N GLN A 52 19.84 -15.13 -17.31
CA GLN A 52 20.17 -15.61 -15.97
C GLN A 52 19.67 -14.65 -14.87
N TYR A 53 19.93 -13.35 -15.00
CA TYR A 53 19.42 -12.37 -14.03
C TYR A 53 17.89 -12.28 -14.01
N TYR A 54 17.23 -12.51 -15.15
CA TYR A 54 15.77 -12.59 -15.19
C TYR A 54 15.26 -13.80 -14.40
N GLU A 55 15.85 -14.98 -14.60
CA GLU A 55 15.50 -16.22 -13.90
C GLU A 55 15.79 -16.13 -12.40
N GLU A 56 16.92 -15.54 -12.01
CA GLU A 56 17.26 -15.27 -10.60
C GLU A 56 16.25 -14.30 -9.96
N LEU A 57 15.83 -13.26 -10.67
CA LEU A 57 14.80 -12.33 -10.18
C LEU A 57 13.42 -12.99 -10.07
N ASP A 58 13.01 -13.81 -11.05
CA ASP A 58 11.74 -14.55 -10.99
C ASP A 58 11.72 -15.51 -9.80
N LYS A 59 12.82 -16.23 -9.56
CA LYS A 59 12.95 -17.12 -8.40
C LYS A 59 12.84 -16.34 -7.08
N GLU A 60 13.64 -15.28 -6.91
CA GLU A 60 13.63 -14.46 -5.69
C GLU A 60 12.25 -13.84 -5.44
N ALA A 61 11.59 -13.32 -6.48
CA ALA A 61 10.27 -12.72 -6.34
C ALA A 61 9.22 -13.75 -5.87
N ARG A 62 9.29 -14.99 -6.36
CA ARG A 62 8.38 -16.07 -5.91
C ARG A 62 8.63 -16.47 -4.46
N GLU A 63 9.89 -16.49 -4.04
CA GLU A 63 10.29 -16.91 -2.68
C GLU A 63 10.02 -15.82 -1.65
N SER A 64 10.41 -14.57 -1.93
CA SER A 64 10.34 -13.46 -0.97
C SER A 64 9.10 -12.58 -1.07
N LEU A 65 8.43 -12.56 -2.22
CA LEU A 65 7.24 -11.71 -2.47
C LEU A 65 5.99 -12.56 -2.77
N GLY A 66 5.98 -13.81 -2.30
CA GLY A 66 4.88 -14.76 -2.49
C GLY A 66 3.54 -14.29 -1.91
N GLU A 67 3.56 -13.54 -0.80
CA GLU A 67 2.35 -12.99 -0.17
C GLU A 67 1.53 -12.12 -1.14
N TRP A 68 2.20 -11.35 -1.99
CA TRP A 68 1.56 -10.49 -2.98
C TRP A 68 1.20 -11.21 -4.29
N ARG A 69 1.47 -12.52 -4.38
CA ARG A 69 1.36 -13.29 -5.63
C ARG A 69 2.11 -12.63 -6.78
N MET A 70 3.28 -12.06 -6.48
CA MET A 70 4.07 -11.25 -7.40
C MET A 70 4.44 -12.05 -8.65
N LEU A 71 4.12 -11.52 -9.83
CA LEU A 71 4.49 -12.12 -11.11
C LEU A 71 5.65 -11.36 -11.75
N VAL A 72 6.66 -12.10 -12.24
CA VAL A 72 7.72 -11.52 -13.08
C VAL A 72 7.42 -11.81 -14.54
N THR A 73 7.41 -10.75 -15.33
CA THR A 73 6.99 -10.78 -16.73
C THR A 73 7.95 -9.98 -17.58
N ARG A 74 8.06 -10.32 -18.86
CA ARG A 74 8.88 -9.57 -19.80
C ARG A 74 8.11 -8.37 -20.33
N ALA A 75 8.80 -7.25 -20.51
CA ALA A 75 8.24 -6.09 -21.20
C ALA A 75 7.88 -6.48 -22.65
N ALA A 76 6.69 -6.06 -23.09
CA ALA A 76 6.19 -6.37 -24.44
C ALA A 76 6.93 -5.60 -25.55
N GLN A 77 7.48 -4.43 -25.21
CA GLN A 77 8.20 -3.59 -26.18
C GLN A 77 9.56 -4.17 -26.54
N LYS A 78 10.04 -3.82 -27.75
CA LYS A 78 11.37 -4.20 -28.21
C LYS A 78 12.41 -3.64 -27.22
N PRO A 79 13.22 -4.50 -26.57
CA PRO A 79 14.11 -4.06 -25.53
C PRO A 79 15.23 -3.19 -26.08
N ARG A 80 15.60 -2.15 -25.33
CA ARG A 80 16.75 -1.31 -25.64
C ARG A 80 18.04 -2.13 -25.52
N ILE A 81 19.01 -1.75 -26.34
CA ILE A 81 20.31 -2.40 -26.36
C ILE A 81 21.00 -2.20 -25.01
N GLY A 82 21.42 -3.30 -24.39
CA GLY A 82 22.13 -3.29 -23.11
C GLY A 82 21.25 -3.03 -21.88
N ALA A 83 19.93 -2.90 -22.07
CA ALA A 83 18.98 -2.68 -20.98
C ALA A 83 18.76 -3.93 -20.13
N PHE A 84 18.64 -3.70 -18.83
CA PHE A 84 18.03 -4.61 -17.87
C PHE A 84 17.33 -3.71 -16.86
N GLU A 85 16.03 -3.53 -17.05
CA GLU A 85 15.21 -2.59 -16.32
C GLU A 85 14.11 -3.36 -15.62
N VAL A 86 13.96 -3.13 -14.32
CA VAL A 86 12.93 -3.77 -13.51
C VAL A 86 11.96 -2.69 -13.08
N SER A 87 10.68 -2.87 -13.40
CA SER A 87 9.63 -1.94 -13.01
C SER A 87 8.53 -2.65 -12.22
N LEU A 88 8.09 -2.05 -11.13
CA LEU A 88 6.82 -2.43 -10.50
C LEU A 88 5.69 -1.81 -11.30
N VAL A 89 4.67 -2.62 -11.62
CA VAL A 89 3.50 -2.21 -12.39
C VAL A 89 2.23 -2.74 -11.75
N TRP A 90 1.21 -1.90 -11.69
CA TRP A 90 -0.11 -2.20 -11.14
C TRP A 90 -1.16 -1.28 -11.79
N SER A 91 -2.44 -1.49 -11.48
CA SER A 91 -3.53 -0.60 -11.90
C SER A 91 -4.35 -0.15 -10.71
N HIS A 92 -4.87 1.08 -10.77
CA HIS A 92 -5.82 1.61 -9.79
C HIS A 92 -6.84 2.47 -10.52
N ASN A 93 -8.14 2.17 -10.34
CA ASN A 93 -9.24 2.82 -11.07
C ASN A 93 -9.00 2.87 -12.59
N ASP A 94 -8.66 1.72 -13.17
CA ASP A 94 -8.30 1.54 -14.60
C ASP A 94 -7.08 2.32 -15.09
N TYR A 95 -6.44 3.12 -14.23
CA TYR A 95 -5.21 3.82 -14.56
C TYR A 95 -3.98 2.93 -14.30
N PRO A 96 -3.11 2.72 -15.32
CA PRO A 96 -1.90 1.92 -15.15
C PRO A 96 -0.77 2.73 -14.51
N TYR A 97 -0.15 2.17 -13.47
CA TYR A 97 1.01 2.73 -12.81
C TYR A 97 2.27 1.92 -13.13
N LYS A 98 3.40 2.63 -13.24
CA LYS A 98 4.71 2.04 -13.48
C LYS A 98 5.80 2.81 -12.72
N VAL A 99 6.59 2.10 -11.93
CA VAL A 99 7.74 2.63 -11.19
C VAL A 99 8.98 1.83 -11.54
N CYS A 100 9.99 2.47 -12.14
CA CYS A 100 11.28 1.84 -12.42
C CYS A 100 12.06 1.66 -11.11
N LEU A 101 12.23 0.41 -10.70
CA LEU A 101 12.95 0.02 -9.48
C LEU A 101 14.46 -0.05 -9.70
N PHE A 102 14.86 -0.46 -10.90
CA PHE A 102 16.26 -0.61 -11.27
C PHE A 102 16.48 -0.33 -12.74
N SER A 103 17.57 0.39 -13.03
CA SER A 103 18.04 0.64 -14.39
C SER A 103 19.50 0.22 -14.54
N LYS A 104 19.77 -0.77 -15.40
CA LYS A 104 21.14 -1.12 -15.78
C LYS A 104 21.77 -0.04 -16.65
N LEU A 105 20.99 0.64 -17.50
CA LEU A 105 21.52 1.72 -18.32
C LEU A 105 21.92 2.92 -17.47
N GLY A 106 21.12 3.24 -16.44
CA GLY A 106 21.43 4.31 -15.49
C GLY A 106 22.58 3.96 -14.53
N SER A 107 22.53 2.78 -13.89
CA SER A 107 23.53 2.39 -12.87
C SER A 107 24.82 1.83 -13.44
N ARG A 108 24.80 1.31 -14.68
CA ARG A 108 25.87 0.51 -15.30
C ARG A 108 26.22 -0.78 -14.55
N LEU A 109 25.41 -1.16 -13.55
CA LEU A 109 25.57 -2.36 -12.73
C LEU A 109 24.51 -3.42 -13.07
N TRP A 110 24.68 -4.62 -12.53
CA TRP A 110 23.62 -5.63 -12.51
C TRP A 110 22.81 -5.50 -11.21
N PRO A 111 21.49 -5.79 -11.24
CA PRO A 111 20.67 -5.72 -10.04
C PRO A 111 21.06 -6.84 -9.07
N SER A 112 20.80 -6.60 -7.79
CA SER A 112 20.71 -7.66 -6.80
C SER A 112 19.24 -8.01 -6.64
N SER A 113 18.83 -9.21 -7.05
CA SER A 113 17.44 -9.68 -6.92
C SER A 113 16.97 -9.61 -5.47
N ARG A 114 17.83 -10.07 -4.55
CA ARG A 114 17.58 -10.04 -3.10
C ARG A 114 17.34 -8.63 -2.58
N LEU A 115 18.20 -7.67 -2.89
CA LEU A 115 18.02 -6.29 -2.41
C LEU A 115 16.76 -5.63 -3.01
N LEU A 116 16.41 -5.97 -4.25
CA LEU A 116 15.15 -5.50 -4.86
C LEU A 116 13.95 -6.08 -4.13
N ALA A 117 13.96 -7.38 -3.83
CA ALA A 117 12.90 -8.05 -3.09
C ALA A 117 12.78 -7.50 -1.67
N GLU A 118 13.88 -7.40 -0.91
CA GLU A 118 13.91 -6.82 0.44
C GLU A 118 13.38 -5.37 0.45
N SER A 119 13.78 -4.56 -0.54
CA SER A 119 13.29 -3.19 -0.66
C SER A 119 11.79 -3.12 -0.91
N LEU A 120 11.25 -3.97 -1.78
CA LEU A 120 9.81 -4.04 -2.05
C LEU A 120 9.05 -4.53 -0.82
N TYR A 121 9.53 -5.61 -0.21
CA TYR A 121 8.95 -6.18 1.01
C TYR A 121 8.80 -5.12 2.11
N SER A 122 9.80 -4.26 2.28
CA SER A 122 9.79 -3.18 3.30
C SER A 122 8.81 -2.03 3.02
N VAL A 123 8.17 -1.99 1.85
CA VAL A 123 7.37 -0.86 1.37
C VAL A 123 5.96 -1.25 0.98
N LEU A 124 5.78 -2.41 0.35
CA LEU A 124 4.51 -2.85 -0.18
C LEU A 124 3.50 -3.12 0.95
N PRO A 125 2.22 -2.73 0.79
CA PRO A 125 1.18 -3.00 1.76
C PRO A 125 0.89 -4.51 1.79
N ARG A 126 0.95 -5.14 2.96
CA ARG A 126 0.75 -6.59 3.09
C ARG A 126 -0.73 -6.95 2.95
N PRO A 127 -1.09 -8.11 2.37
CA PRO A 127 -2.48 -8.59 2.33
C PRO A 127 -3.14 -8.69 3.71
N SER A 128 -2.35 -8.95 4.77
CA SER A 128 -2.81 -9.01 6.17
C SER A 128 -3.00 -7.63 6.83
N ASP A 129 -2.75 -6.54 6.12
CA ASP A 129 -2.97 -5.15 6.56
C ASP A 129 -4.47 -4.74 6.45
N LEU A 130 -5.39 -5.70 6.57
CA LEU A 130 -6.83 -5.43 6.70
C LEU A 130 -7.14 -5.18 8.18
N VAL A 131 -7.70 -4.02 8.46
CA VAL A 131 -8.17 -3.64 9.79
C VAL A 131 -9.67 -3.46 9.72
N CYS A 132 -10.40 -4.22 10.53
CA CYS A 132 -11.82 -3.99 10.75
C CYS A 132 -12.00 -3.07 11.95
N VAL A 133 -12.80 -2.02 11.79
CA VAL A 133 -13.21 -1.13 12.87
C VAL A 133 -14.72 -1.27 13.02
N ARG A 134 -15.19 -1.37 14.26
CA ARG A 134 -16.62 -1.37 14.59
C ARG A 134 -16.93 -0.21 15.51
N VAL A 135 -17.89 0.61 15.11
CA VAL A 135 -18.39 1.74 15.91
C VAL A 135 -19.69 1.32 16.58
N THR A 136 -19.75 1.47 17.90
CA THR A 136 -20.91 1.07 18.71
C THR A 136 -21.37 2.18 19.65
N ASP A 137 -22.66 2.22 19.95
CA ASP A 137 -23.21 3.06 21.02
C ASP A 137 -22.69 2.59 22.39
N ALA A 138 -22.15 3.51 23.19
CA ALA A 138 -21.67 3.23 24.54
C ALA A 138 -22.78 2.71 25.48
N SER A 139 -24.03 3.08 25.22
CA SER A 139 -25.20 2.80 26.05
C SER A 139 -25.75 1.38 25.87
N GLY A 140 -25.59 0.80 24.67
CA GLY A 140 -26.25 -0.45 24.29
C GLY A 140 -25.42 -1.39 23.41
N GLY A 141 -24.21 -0.99 23.01
CA GLY A 141 -23.32 -1.80 22.16
C GLY A 141 -23.82 -2.02 20.73
N LYS A 142 -24.93 -1.40 20.34
CA LYS A 142 -25.47 -1.47 18.98
C LYS A 142 -24.52 -0.79 18.00
N GLY A 143 -24.28 -1.40 16.85
CA GLY A 143 -23.52 -0.81 15.76
C GLY A 143 -24.15 0.49 15.25
N ILE A 144 -23.32 1.48 14.93
CA ILE A 144 -23.74 2.78 14.41
C ILE A 144 -23.36 2.84 12.93
N ALA A 145 -24.37 2.82 12.07
CA ALA A 145 -24.19 2.96 10.62
C ALA A 145 -23.87 4.41 10.21
N ASP A 146 -23.40 4.60 8.98
CA ASP A 146 -23.14 5.91 8.37
C ASP A 146 -22.19 6.80 9.20
N THR A 147 -21.33 6.18 10.02
CA THR A 147 -20.33 6.87 10.83
C THR A 147 -19.11 7.16 9.97
N HIS A 148 -18.71 8.43 9.91
CA HIS A 148 -17.49 8.83 9.23
C HIS A 148 -16.28 8.63 10.15
N ILE A 149 -15.32 7.82 9.69
CA ILE A 149 -14.08 7.52 10.39
C ILE A 149 -12.93 8.10 9.58
N VAL A 150 -12.06 8.86 10.23
CA VAL A 150 -10.85 9.45 9.63
C VAL A 150 -9.63 8.98 10.42
N LEU A 151 -8.66 8.39 9.72
CA LEU A 151 -7.37 8.00 10.25
C LEU A 151 -6.33 9.02 9.80
N GLN A 152 -5.59 9.57 10.75
CA GLN A 152 -4.52 10.53 10.53
C GLN A 152 -3.20 9.99 11.06
N ASP A 153 -2.12 10.33 10.35
CA ASP A 153 -0.76 10.09 10.81
C ASP A 153 -0.49 10.97 12.05
N PRO A 154 -0.03 10.40 13.18
CA PRO A 154 0.07 11.11 14.44
C PRO A 154 1.16 12.21 14.43
N ASP A 155 2.17 12.08 13.58
CA ASP A 155 3.29 13.03 13.50
C ASP A 155 2.96 14.21 12.58
N SER A 156 2.30 13.95 11.45
CA SER A 156 2.02 14.95 10.41
C SER A 156 0.58 15.48 10.41
N ASN A 157 -0.34 14.84 11.14
CA ASN A 157 -1.79 15.08 11.10
C ASN A 157 -2.44 14.93 9.71
N LEU A 158 -1.71 14.37 8.73
CA LEU A 158 -2.25 14.12 7.40
C LEU A 158 -3.27 12.99 7.45
N VAL A 159 -4.38 13.16 6.74
CA VAL A 159 -5.37 12.09 6.56
C VAL A 159 -4.74 10.96 5.75
N VAL A 160 -4.58 9.81 6.40
CA VAL A 160 -4.08 8.57 5.80
C VAL A 160 -5.22 7.83 5.12
N ARG A 161 -6.39 7.78 5.76
CA ARG A 161 -7.57 7.10 5.21
C ARG A 161 -8.85 7.60 5.84
N SER A 162 -9.97 7.44 5.14
CA SER A 162 -11.29 7.56 5.72
C SER A 162 -12.20 6.45 5.23
N ALA A 163 -13.24 6.15 6.02
CA ALA A 163 -14.25 5.17 5.71
C ALA A 163 -15.59 5.58 6.33
N VAL A 164 -16.67 4.99 5.82
CA VAL A 164 -18.01 5.09 6.40
C VAL A 164 -18.44 3.71 6.86
N THR A 165 -19.03 3.61 8.06
CA THR A 165 -19.52 2.32 8.58
C THR A 165 -20.76 1.83 7.86
N ASP A 166 -20.87 0.51 7.74
CA ASP A 166 -22.03 -0.20 7.22
C ASP A 166 -23.18 -0.29 8.26
N HIS A 167 -24.26 -0.98 7.87
CA HIS A 167 -25.45 -1.20 8.71
C HIS A 167 -25.18 -1.93 10.04
N GLU A 168 -24.07 -2.66 10.18
CA GLU A 168 -23.67 -3.31 11.43
C GLU A 168 -22.72 -2.44 12.28
N GLY A 169 -22.41 -1.24 11.78
CA GLY A 169 -21.45 -0.31 12.37
C GLY A 169 -20.00 -0.65 12.04
N SER A 170 -19.74 -1.46 11.02
CA SER A 170 -18.41 -1.95 10.67
C SER A 170 -17.83 -1.20 9.48
N ALA A 171 -16.53 -0.96 9.50
CA ALA A 171 -15.78 -0.38 8.39
C ALA A 171 -14.44 -1.10 8.23
N GLU A 172 -14.00 -1.27 6.98
CA GLU A 172 -12.74 -1.92 6.66
C GLU A 172 -11.72 -0.92 6.12
N PHE A 173 -10.53 -0.96 6.71
CA PHE A 173 -9.36 -0.26 6.22
C PHE A 173 -8.39 -1.27 5.65
N SER A 174 -8.20 -1.24 4.34
CA SER A 174 -7.17 -2.02 3.65
C SER A 174 -5.89 -1.21 3.51
N SER A 175 -4.75 -1.88 3.32
CA SER A 175 -3.49 -1.22 2.92
C SER A 175 -2.97 -0.17 3.92
N ILE A 176 -3.36 -0.28 5.19
CA ILE A 176 -2.83 0.59 6.25
C ILE A 176 -1.70 -0.15 6.92
N ARG A 177 -0.50 0.46 6.92
CA ARG A 177 0.65 -0.12 7.61
C ARG A 177 0.36 -0.27 9.09
N GLU A 178 0.93 -1.31 9.69
CA GLU A 178 0.97 -1.42 11.14
C GLU A 178 1.59 -0.16 11.76
N GLY A 179 0.99 0.31 12.85
CA GLY A 179 1.40 1.57 13.45
C GLY A 179 0.32 2.21 14.31
N TYR A 180 0.62 3.43 14.75
CA TYR A 180 -0.28 4.26 15.53
C TYR A 180 -0.92 5.29 14.61
N TYR A 181 -2.24 5.49 14.76
CA TYR A 181 -2.99 6.47 14.00
C TYR A 181 -3.90 7.25 14.94
N ASN A 182 -3.98 8.56 14.74
CA ASN A 182 -5.03 9.37 15.34
C ASN A 182 -6.33 9.07 14.59
N VAL A 183 -7.33 8.53 15.28
CA VAL A 183 -8.65 8.27 14.71
C VAL A 183 -9.63 9.33 15.17
N THR A 184 -10.34 9.93 14.23
CA THR A 184 -11.49 10.80 14.49
C THR A 184 -12.74 10.09 13.99
N VAL A 185 -13.75 9.97 14.86
CA VAL A 185 -15.01 9.30 14.55
C VAL A 185 -16.17 10.28 14.76
N GLN A 186 -17.04 10.39 13.76
CA GLN A 186 -18.18 11.29 13.77
C GLN A 186 -19.43 10.59 13.23
N ALA A 187 -20.51 10.64 14.00
CA ALA A 187 -21.83 10.15 13.61
C ALA A 187 -22.91 11.16 14.02
N GLU A 188 -24.01 11.22 13.27
CA GLU A 188 -25.14 12.09 13.60
C GLU A 188 -25.78 11.68 14.92
N GLY A 189 -26.04 12.65 15.81
CA GLY A 189 -26.63 12.41 17.13
C GLY A 189 -25.64 11.90 18.19
N PHE A 190 -24.36 11.73 17.86
CA PHE A 190 -23.29 11.32 18.76
C PHE A 190 -22.24 12.41 18.92
N SER A 191 -21.59 12.45 20.08
CA SER A 191 -20.40 13.28 20.28
C SER A 191 -19.25 12.77 19.43
N GLN A 192 -18.49 13.69 18.82
CA GLN A 192 -17.26 13.34 18.11
C GLN A 192 -16.26 12.74 19.10
N GLU A 193 -15.64 11.62 18.70
CA GLU A 193 -14.61 10.95 19.50
C GLU A 193 -13.27 11.02 18.77
N GLN A 194 -12.20 11.24 19.53
CA GLN A 194 -10.82 11.14 19.05
C GLN A 194 -10.04 10.16 19.92
N ALA A 195 -9.32 9.23 19.29
CA ALA A 195 -8.54 8.23 20.00
C ALA A 195 -7.23 7.91 19.28
N LEU A 196 -6.28 7.31 20.00
CA LEU A 196 -5.10 6.70 19.38
C LEU A 196 -5.39 5.22 19.09
N LEU A 197 -5.33 4.85 17.82
CA LEU A 197 -5.59 3.49 17.36
C LEU A 197 -4.28 2.79 17.00
N THR A 198 -4.01 1.68 17.68
CA THR A 198 -2.89 0.80 17.33
C THR A 198 -3.36 -0.25 16.34
N LEU A 199 -2.89 -0.14 15.10
CA LEU A 199 -3.17 -1.09 14.02
C LEU A 199 -2.09 -2.15 13.96
N ARG A 200 -2.51 -3.41 14.03
CA ARG A 200 -1.65 -4.59 13.90
C ARG A 200 -2.22 -5.47 12.79
N PRO A 201 -1.37 -6.13 11.98
CA PRO A 201 -1.84 -7.11 11.01
C PRO A 201 -2.52 -8.27 11.74
N GLY A 202 -3.59 -8.82 11.17
CA GLY A 202 -4.23 -10.03 11.71
C GLY A 202 -5.73 -9.97 11.99
N GLY A 203 -6.44 -8.93 11.53
CA GLY A 203 -7.92 -8.97 11.48
C GLY A 203 -8.65 -8.77 12.82
N ASP A 204 -7.97 -8.35 13.88
CA ASP A 204 -8.65 -7.97 15.13
C ASP A 204 -9.58 -6.78 14.88
N THR A 205 -10.88 -6.97 15.13
CA THR A 205 -11.85 -5.88 15.05
C THR A 205 -11.63 -4.90 16.20
N LYS A 206 -11.31 -3.65 15.87
CA LYS A 206 -11.17 -2.57 16.86
C LYS A 206 -12.52 -1.93 17.13
N VAL A 207 -12.95 -1.93 18.39
CA VAL A 207 -14.24 -1.37 18.79
C VAL A 207 -14.04 0.05 19.30
N ILE A 208 -14.72 1.02 18.68
CA ILE A 208 -14.80 2.41 19.13
C ILE A 208 -16.21 2.67 19.65
N ARG A 209 -16.32 3.27 20.83
CA ARG A 209 -17.61 3.56 21.46
C ARG A 209 -17.91 5.05 21.38
N LEU A 210 -19.08 5.40 20.86
CA LEU A 210 -19.57 6.78 20.84
C LEU A 210 -20.62 6.98 21.92
N SER A 211 -20.57 8.14 22.57
CA SER A 211 -21.61 8.58 23.49
C SER A 211 -22.61 9.46 22.76
N SER A 212 -23.91 9.25 23.01
CA SER A 212 -24.96 10.11 22.43
C SER A 212 -24.70 11.57 22.82
N SER A 213 -24.77 12.47 21.85
CA SER A 213 -24.71 13.89 22.15
C SER A 213 -25.96 14.26 22.98
N PRO A 214 -25.84 15.06 24.05
CA PRO A 214 -27.02 15.55 24.73
C PRO A 214 -27.84 16.37 23.73
N ARG A 215 -29.03 15.88 23.37
CA ARG A 215 -30.03 16.69 22.67
C ARG A 215 -30.33 17.83 23.63
N SER A 216 -29.93 19.06 23.30
CA SER A 216 -30.35 20.22 24.08
C SER A 216 -31.88 20.13 24.20
N PRO A 217 -32.45 20.03 25.42
CA PRO A 217 -33.88 20.24 25.55
C PRO A 217 -34.10 21.67 25.10
N ASN A 218 -34.94 21.85 24.08
CA ASN A 218 -35.42 23.17 23.68
C ASN A 218 -35.87 23.89 24.95
N ALA A 219 -35.13 24.91 25.36
CA ALA A 219 -35.60 25.86 26.34
C ALA A 219 -36.72 26.64 25.65
N SER A 220 -37.95 26.19 25.89
CA SER A 220 -39.16 26.93 25.57
C SER A 220 -39.88 27.21 26.88
N VAL A 221 -39.37 28.24 27.56
CA VAL A 221 -40.10 29.31 28.25
C VAL A 221 -41.30 28.85 29.08
N GLU A 222 -41.07 28.65 30.38
CA GLU A 222 -42.03 29.13 31.38
C GLU A 222 -41.89 30.65 31.42
N MET A 223 -42.95 31.39 31.08
CA MET A 223 -43.30 32.67 31.72
C MET A 223 -44.79 32.99 31.44
N GLU A 224 -45.51 33.04 32.56
CA GLU A 224 -46.86 33.59 32.87
C GLU A 224 -48.13 32.97 32.27
#